data_AF-A0A060HF35-F1
#
_entry.id   AF-A0A060HF35-F1
#
_cell.length_a   1.000
_cell.length_b   1.000
_cell.length_c   1.000
_cell.angle_alpha   90.00
_cell.angle_beta   90.00
_cell.angle_gamma   90.00
#
_symmetry.space_group_name_H-M   'P 1'
#
loop_
_entity.id
_entity.type
_entity.pdbx_description
1 polymer ?
#
loop_
_entity_poly.entity_id
_entity_poly.type
_entity_poly.pdbx_seq_one_letter_code
_entity_poly.pdbx_strand_id
1 'polypeptide(L)' 'MPAYGGKRFPRAARRARKPMQDNWAKVPHGKWLKCTYGRCGHEWQYFGGHSWAECPLCHTTSKVAIAIRNYRENNNRG' A
#
# COMPACT_ATOMS: atom_id res chain seq x y z
N MET A 1 -48.67 -6.99 -21.06
CA MET A 1 -47.57 -7.94 -20.80
C MET A 1 -46.31 -7.17 -20.39
N PRO A 2 -45.93 -7.03 -19.11
CA PRO A 2 -44.64 -6.43 -18.76
C PRO A 2 -43.56 -7.52 -18.66
N ALA A 3 -42.46 -7.31 -19.39
CA ALA A 3 -41.32 -8.21 -19.46
C ALA A 3 -40.53 -8.19 -18.13
N TYR A 4 -40.38 -9.37 -17.53
CA TYR A 4 -39.50 -9.62 -16.39
C TYR A 4 -38.03 -9.63 -16.85
N GLY A 5 -37.46 -8.45 -17.07
CA GLY A 5 -36.05 -8.25 -17.38
C GLY A 5 -35.23 -7.92 -16.14
N GLY A 6 -34.62 -8.93 -15.52
CA GLY A 6 -33.42 -8.80 -14.68
C GLY A 6 -33.57 -8.08 -13.33
N LYS A 7 -33.46 -8.83 -12.23
CA LYS A 7 -33.43 -8.38 -10.82
C LYS A 7 -32.19 -7.53 -10.46
N ARG A 8 -31.83 -6.51 -11.24
CA ARG A 8 -30.71 -5.60 -10.93
C ARG A 8 -31.27 -4.22 -10.63
N PHE A 9 -31.27 -3.86 -9.34
CA PHE A 9 -31.63 -2.51 -8.89
C PHE A 9 -30.87 -1.44 -9.71
N PRO A 10 -31.54 -0.32 -10.05
CA PRO A 10 -30.92 0.77 -10.79
C PRO A 10 -29.65 1.25 -10.08
N ARG A 11 -28.68 1.72 -10.87
CA ARG A 11 -27.35 2.13 -10.38
C ARG A 11 -27.43 3.17 -9.26
N ALA A 12 -28.46 4.03 -9.28
CA ALA A 12 -28.76 4.99 -8.23
C ALA A 12 -29.11 4.33 -6.88
N ALA A 13 -30.00 3.33 -6.88
CA ALA A 13 -30.38 2.58 -5.67
C ALA A 13 -29.19 1.81 -5.06
N ARG A 14 -28.26 1.33 -5.90
CA ARG A 14 -27.01 0.71 -5.41
C ARG A 14 -26.06 1.71 -4.75
N ARG A 15 -25.99 2.95 -5.23
CA ARG A 15 -25.17 4.02 -4.63
C ARG A 15 -25.76 4.51 -3.31
N ALA A 16 -27.09 4.68 -3.24
CA ALA A 16 -27.78 5.12 -2.02
C ALA A 16 -27.70 4.12 -0.86
N ARG A 17 -27.46 2.83 -1.15
CA ARG A 17 -27.27 1.78 -0.13
C ARG A 17 -25.84 1.69 0.41
N LYS A 18 -24.88 2.42 -0.15
CA LYS A 18 -23.50 2.38 0.35
C LYS A 18 -23.46 3.28 1.59
N PRO A 19 -23.18 2.76 2.80
CA PRO A 19 -22.98 3.61 3.95
C PRO A 19 -21.87 4.61 3.62
N MET A 20 -22.11 5.88 3.95
CA MET A 20 -21.21 6.99 3.70
C MET A 20 -19.96 6.81 4.58
N GLN A 21 -19.01 5.99 4.12
CA GLN A 21 -17.73 5.74 4.78
C GLN A 21 -16.80 6.95 4.54
N ASP A 22 -17.17 8.10 5.07
CA ASP A 22 -16.50 9.36 4.73
C ASP A 22 -15.25 9.65 5.58
N ASN A 23 -15.02 8.91 6.68
CA ASN A 23 -13.92 9.25 7.58
C ASN A 23 -13.36 8.04 8.34
N TRP A 24 -12.92 7.01 7.61
CA TRP A 24 -11.96 6.08 8.20
C TRP A 24 -10.59 6.76 8.17
N ALA A 25 -9.97 6.93 9.33
CA ALA A 25 -8.58 7.36 9.40
C ALA A 25 -7.77 6.35 8.58
N LYS A 26 -7.30 6.78 7.39
CA LYS A 26 -6.38 5.99 6.59
C LYS A 26 -5.11 5.89 7.42
N VAL A 27 -4.99 4.80 8.17
CA VAL A 27 -3.77 4.49 8.90
C VAL A 27 -2.67 4.55 7.84
N PRO A 28 -1.66 5.43 7.99
CA PRO A 28 -0.58 5.47 7.02
C PRO A 28 0.04 4.08 7.02
N HIS A 29 -0.16 3.34 5.94
CA HIS A 29 0.38 1.99 5.79
C HIS A 29 1.89 2.12 5.64
N GLY A 30 2.59 2.19 6.79
CA GLY A 30 4.04 2.19 6.86
C GLY A 30 4.56 0.94 6.18
N LYS A 31 5.41 1.11 5.17
CA LYS A 31 6.08 0.01 4.48
C LYS A 31 7.42 -0.20 5.13
N TRP A 32 7.70 -1.42 5.56
CA TRP A 32 9.04 -1.80 6.00
C TRP A 32 9.96 -1.89 4.80
N LEU A 33 11.06 -1.14 4.86
CA LEU A 33 12.09 -1.06 3.83
C LEU A 33 13.39 -1.59 4.41
N LYS A 34 14.17 -2.26 3.57
CA LYS A 34 15.56 -2.60 3.84
C LYS A 34 16.47 -1.85 2.88
N CYS A 35 17.54 -1.26 3.39
CA CYS A 35 18.51 -0.55 2.56
C CYS A 35 19.06 -1.48 1.48
N THR A 36 19.04 -1.03 0.23
CA THR A 36 19.66 -1.76 -0.90
C THR A 36 21.19 -1.67 -0.89
N TYR A 37 21.77 -0.81 -0.05
CA TYR A 37 23.21 -0.67 0.07
C TYR A 37 23.79 -1.84 0.86
N GLY A 38 24.65 -2.64 0.20
CA GLY A 38 25.15 -3.92 0.73
C GLY A 38 25.91 -3.84 2.05
N ARG A 39 26.43 -2.66 2.45
CA ARG A 39 27.07 -2.47 3.76
C ARG A 39 26.14 -1.98 4.86
N CYS A 40 25.01 -1.38 4.53
CA CYS A 40 24.13 -0.75 5.52
C CYS A 40 23.13 -1.76 6.08
N GLY A 41 22.39 -2.44 5.19
CA GLY A 41 21.43 -3.49 5.59
C GLY A 41 20.31 -3.04 6.54
N HIS A 42 20.21 -1.75 6.85
CA HIS A 42 19.31 -1.21 7.85
C HIS A 42 17.86 -1.24 7.40
N GLU A 43 16.98 -1.45 8.36
CA GLU A 43 15.56 -1.61 8.16
C GLU A 43 14.84 -0.45 8.82
N TRP A 44 14.00 0.25 8.06
CA TRP A 44 13.24 1.40 8.56
C TRP A 44 11.83 1.40 8.00
N GLN A 45 10.94 2.08 8.72
CA GLN A 45 9.54 2.20 8.33
C GLN A 45 9.35 3.47 7.50
N TYR A 46 8.89 3.29 6.26
CA TYR A 46 8.62 4.39 5.34
C TYR A 46 7.12 4.64 5.25
N PHE A 47 6.71 5.85 5.63
CA PHE A 47 5.31 6.28 5.65
C PHE A 47 4.93 7.16 4.43
N GLY A 48 5.84 7.33 3.48
CA GLY A 48 5.61 8.21 2.33
C GLY A 48 4.86 7.54 1.18
N GLY A 49 4.31 8.39 0.30
CA GLY A 49 3.69 7.97 -0.97
C GLY A 49 4.64 7.95 -2.17
N HIS A 50 5.92 8.28 -1.98
CA HIS A 50 6.87 8.37 -3.10
C HIS A 50 7.46 7.00 -3.46
N SER A 51 7.89 6.88 -4.71
CA SER A 51 8.54 5.67 -5.26
C SER A 51 9.98 5.48 -4.76
N TRP A 52 10.54 6.51 -4.12
CA TRP A 52 11.92 6.57 -3.65
C TRP A 52 11.94 6.89 -2.16
N ALA A 53 12.82 6.21 -1.44
CA ALA A 53 13.08 6.43 -0.03
C ALA A 53 14.59 6.59 0.19
N GLU A 54 14.95 7.58 0.98
CA GLU A 54 16.32 7.76 1.45
C GLU A 54 16.54 6.91 2.70
N CYS A 55 17.67 6.20 2.75
CA CYS A 55 18.08 5.47 3.94
C CYS A 55 18.59 6.46 5.00
N PRO A 56 18.09 6.43 6.25
CA PRO A 56 18.49 7.35 7.30
C PRO A 56 19.95 7.19 7.77
N LEU A 57 20.63 6.09 7.42
CA LEU A 57 22.01 5.83 7.83
C LEU A 57 23.06 6.14 6.76
N CYS A 58 22.79 5.80 5.51
CA CYS A 58 23.76 5.93 4.43
C CYS A 58 23.38 7.01 3.41
N HIS A 59 22.28 7.74 3.66
CA HIS A 59 21.73 8.78 2.78
C HIS A 59 21.60 8.34 1.32
N THR A 60 21.51 7.04 1.09
CA THR A 60 21.37 6.48 -0.25
C THR A 60 19.90 6.45 -0.62
N THR A 61 19.57 7.08 -1.74
CA THR A 61 18.24 6.98 -2.34
C THR A 61 18.06 5.61 -2.96
N SER A 62 17.03 4.90 -2.50
CA SER A 62 16.68 3.57 -2.96
C SER A 62 15.23 3.54 -3.41
N LYS A 63 14.94 2.72 -4.43
CA LYS A 63 13.57 2.56 -4.92
C LYS A 63 12.79 1.73 -3.91
N VAL A 64 11.66 2.27 -3.42
CA VAL A 64 10.82 1.66 -2.38
C VAL A 64 10.44 0.23 -2.74
N ALA A 65 10.10 -0.05 -4.00
CA ALA A 65 9.77 -1.40 -4.46
C ALA A 65 10.91 -2.41 -4.28
N ILE A 66 12.15 -1.99 -4.51
CA ILE A 66 13.34 -2.85 -4.36
C ILE A 66 13.64 -3.05 -2.88
N ALA A 67 13.56 -1.98 -2.08
CA ALA A 67 13.79 -2.03 -0.64
C ALA A 67 12.76 -2.92 0.09
N ILE A 68 11.48 -2.91 -0.33
CA ILE A 68 10.44 -3.83 0.17
C ILE A 68 10.76 -5.28 -0.22
N ARG A 69 11.18 -5.49 -1.48
CA ARG A 69 11.54 -6.83 -1.96
C ARG A 69 12.70 -7.39 -1.14
N ASN A 70 13.76 -6.61 -0.94
CA ASN A 70 14.91 -7.01 -0.13
C ASN A 70 14.53 -7.31 1.32
N TYR A 71 13.64 -6.50 1.92
CA TYR A 71 13.12 -6.76 3.25
C TYR A 71 12.40 -8.12 3.33
N ARG A 72 11.51 -8.40 2.35
CA ARG A 72 10.78 -9.67 2.27
C ARG A 72 11.69 -10.89 2.03
N GLU A 73 12.63 -10.77 1.10
CA GLU A 73 13.58 -11.86 0.80
C GLU A 73 14.49 -12.18 1.99
N ASN A 74 14.84 -11.17 2.80
CA ASN A 74 15.62 -11.39 4.00
C ASN A 74 14.80 -12.03 5.13
N ASN A 75 13.55 -11.59 5.33
CA ASN A 75 12.71 -12.11 6.40
C ASN A 75 12.23 -13.57 6.15
N ASN A 76 12.13 -14.01 4.89
CA ASN A 76 11.79 -15.39 4.53
C ASN A 76 12.97 -16.38 4.62
N ARG A 77 14.17 -15.91 4.99
CA ARG A 77 15.36 -16.76 5.18
C ARG A 77 15.54 -17.22 6.64
N GLY A 78 14.58 -16.90 7.53
CA GLY A 78 14.53 -17.34 8.92
C GLY A 78 13.69 -18.58 9.11
#